data_AF-A0A437UD76-F1
#
_entry.id   AF-A0A437UD76-F1
#
_cell.length_a   1.000
_cell.length_b   1.000
_cell.length_c   1.000
_cell.angle_alpha   90.00
_cell.angle_beta   90.00
_cell.angle_gamma   90.00
#
_symmetry.space_group_name_H-M   'P 1'
#
loop_
_entity.id
_entity.type
_entity.pdbx_description
1 polymer ?
#
loop_
_entity_poly.entity_id
_entity_poly.type
_entity_poly.pdbx_seq_one_letter_code
_entity_poly.pdbx_strand_id
1 'polypeptide(L)'
;MEKINYKYFVPTIGSLIVILGIIKEYIYYSLFEHDILKYIDISEVFLLFAKDLSMILFSLILLGLIFFFLSNNKQEDIVVFKKNWDLSLKERFLFFVKDSFYLNFLLLNLFGIRELNFIYKFRNEWEINHFIILYIIIYLFRFIYDEIIRHYTLGHNKKLPIFHDTMIHFSFLLYFLIIGKTYIDYREIIDNKTKNQISFQIENKIIKSDKTFLFIGQTKNYIFFHDKIKKVNSIYKISDIKNLKE
;
A
#
# COMPACT_ATOMS: atom_id res chain seq x y z
N MET A 1 11.14 1.68 32.49
CA MET A 1 10.99 1.55 31.03
C MET A 1 11.64 0.24 30.60
N GLU A 2 10.87 -0.69 30.04
CA GLU A 2 11.46 -1.87 29.40
C GLU A 2 12.30 -1.40 28.19
N LYS A 3 13.52 -1.91 28.05
CA LYS A 3 14.35 -1.63 26.87
C LYS A 3 13.66 -2.24 25.65
N ILE A 4 13.27 -1.40 24.69
CA ILE A 4 12.75 -1.86 23.41
C ILE A 4 13.83 -2.70 22.73
N ASN A 5 13.50 -3.95 22.41
CA ASN A 5 14.41 -4.84 21.70
C ASN A 5 14.33 -4.60 20.19
N TYR A 6 15.18 -3.71 19.68
CA TYR A 6 15.25 -3.37 18.25
C TYR A 6 15.64 -4.55 17.34
N LYS A 7 16.09 -5.69 17.90
CA LYS A 7 16.50 -6.87 17.13
C LYS A 7 15.37 -7.40 16.22
N TYR A 8 14.12 -7.26 16.64
CA TYR A 8 12.96 -7.71 15.84
C TYR A 8 12.38 -6.62 14.94
N PHE A 9 12.79 -5.37 15.12
CA PHE A 9 12.27 -4.22 14.39
C PHE A 9 12.72 -4.24 12.92
N VAL A 10 14.03 -4.34 12.70
CA VAL A 10 14.62 -4.28 11.37
C VAL A 10 14.11 -5.42 10.47
N PRO A 11 14.06 -6.69 10.93
CA PRO A 11 13.49 -7.76 10.13
C PRO A 11 12.01 -7.55 9.80
N THR A 12 11.19 -7.09 10.76
CA THR A 12 9.75 -6.91 10.56
C THR A 12 9.46 -5.82 9.53
N ILE A 13 10.11 -4.66 9.66
CA ILE A 13 9.96 -3.56 8.70
C ILE A 13 10.54 -3.94 7.34
N GLY A 14 11.69 -4.62 7.32
CA GLY A 14 12.29 -5.14 6.10
C GLY A 14 11.31 -6.03 5.34
N SER A 15 10.77 -7.06 6.00
CA SER A 15 9.78 -7.97 5.42
C SER A 15 8.52 -7.25 4.95
N LEU A 16 8.00 -6.30 5.74
CA LEU A 16 6.85 -5.48 5.36
C LEU A 16 7.11 -4.70 4.08
N ILE A 17 8.27 -4.03 3.98
CA ILE A 17 8.68 -3.29 2.77
C ILE A 17 8.74 -4.21 1.56
N VAL A 18 9.29 -5.43 1.69
CA VAL A 18 9.33 -6.41 0.59
C VAL A 18 7.92 -6.76 0.12
N ILE A 19 7.06 -7.14 1.06
CA ILE A 19 5.68 -7.56 0.77
C ILE A 19 4.92 -6.43 0.09
N LEU A 20 5.06 -5.20 0.59
CA LEU A 20 4.44 -4.03 0.03
C LEU A 20 4.95 -3.72 -1.38
N GLY A 21 6.26 -3.86 -1.64
CA GLY A 21 6.83 -3.74 -2.98
C GLY A 21 6.26 -4.77 -3.94
N ILE A 22 6.17 -6.04 -3.54
CA ILE A 22 5.59 -7.11 -4.37
C ILE A 22 4.11 -6.82 -4.67
N ILE A 23 3.32 -6.44 -3.66
CA ILE A 23 1.91 -6.10 -3.83
C ILE A 23 1.74 -4.91 -4.77
N LYS A 24 2.56 -3.86 -4.61
CA LYS A 24 2.55 -2.68 -5.47
C LYS A 24 2.75 -3.07 -6.93
N GLU A 25 3.83 -3.77 -7.23
CA GLU A 25 4.17 -4.16 -8.61
C GLU A 25 3.12 -5.14 -9.16
N TYR A 26 2.61 -6.08 -8.35
CA TYR A 26 1.52 -6.96 -8.74
C TYR A 26 0.28 -6.17 -9.17
N ILE A 27 -0.20 -5.25 -8.32
CA ILE A 27 -1.38 -4.44 -8.62
C ILE A 27 -1.09 -3.59 -9.86
N TYR A 28 0.04 -2.87 -9.89
CA TYR A 28 0.41 -1.98 -10.99
C TYR A 28 0.36 -2.68 -12.35
N TYR A 29 1.03 -3.83 -12.48
CA TYR A 29 1.07 -4.54 -13.76
C TYR A 29 -0.23 -5.30 -14.06
N SER A 30 -0.97 -5.74 -13.04
CA SER A 30 -2.28 -6.37 -13.25
C SER A 30 -3.29 -5.41 -13.90
N LEU A 31 -3.16 -4.10 -13.67
CA LEU A 31 -3.99 -3.08 -14.30
C LEU A 31 -3.78 -2.98 -15.83
N PHE A 32 -2.68 -3.52 -16.34
CA PHE A 32 -2.40 -3.60 -17.79
C PHE A 32 -2.74 -4.98 -18.38
N GLU A 33 -3.47 -5.83 -17.64
CA GLU A 33 -3.96 -7.14 -18.10
C GLU A 33 -2.84 -8.12 -18.55
N HIS A 34 -1.63 -8.04 -17.97
CA HIS A 34 -0.56 -9.04 -18.19
C HIS A 34 0.19 -9.46 -16.93
N ASP A 35 0.69 -10.68 -16.99
CA ASP A 35 1.59 -11.28 -16.01
C ASP A 35 3.05 -10.82 -16.23
N ILE A 36 3.28 -9.51 -16.10
CA ILE A 36 4.61 -8.89 -16.25
C ILE A 36 5.54 -9.31 -15.12
N LEU A 37 5.01 -9.75 -13.99
CA LEU A 37 5.79 -10.21 -12.83
C LEU A 37 6.77 -11.35 -13.16
N LYS A 38 6.46 -12.17 -14.17
CA LYS A 38 7.37 -13.22 -14.66
C LYS A 38 8.70 -12.68 -15.21
N TYR A 39 8.77 -11.38 -15.51
CA TYR A 39 9.91 -10.70 -16.10
C TYR A 39 10.64 -9.77 -15.11
N ILE A 40 10.23 -9.79 -13.84
CA ILE A 40 10.77 -8.93 -12.78
C ILE A 40 11.48 -9.79 -11.75
N ASP A 41 12.78 -9.54 -11.57
CA ASP A 41 13.52 -10.21 -10.51
C ASP A 41 13.13 -9.60 -9.14
N ILE A 42 13.12 -10.42 -8.08
CA ILE A 42 12.80 -9.96 -6.72
C ILE A 42 13.69 -8.77 -6.30
N SER A 43 14.96 -8.76 -6.71
CA SER A 43 15.88 -7.64 -6.45
C SER A 43 15.45 -6.33 -7.11
N GLU A 44 14.75 -6.39 -8.24
CA GLU A 44 14.27 -5.22 -8.96
C GLU A 44 13.02 -4.63 -8.32
N VAL A 45 12.18 -5.47 -7.71
CA VAL A 45 11.03 -5.02 -6.91
C VAL A 45 11.49 -4.00 -5.86
N PHE A 46 12.64 -4.22 -5.21
CA PHE A 46 13.22 -3.27 -4.27
C PHE A 46 13.61 -1.94 -4.91
N LEU A 47 14.23 -1.98 -6.09
CA LEU A 47 14.67 -0.76 -6.78
C LEU A 47 13.49 0.06 -7.31
N LEU A 48 12.46 -0.62 -7.84
CA LEU A 48 11.23 0.01 -8.29
C LEU A 48 10.47 0.64 -7.10
N PHE A 49 10.45 -0.05 -5.97
CA PHE A 49 9.87 0.44 -4.73
C PHE A 49 10.69 1.55 -4.04
N ALA A 50 12.00 1.60 -4.27
CA ALA A 50 12.89 2.55 -3.62
C ALA A 50 12.52 4.02 -3.92
N LYS A 51 11.93 4.28 -5.09
CA LYS A 51 11.43 5.62 -5.44
C LYS A 51 10.33 6.11 -4.48
N ASP A 52 9.53 5.18 -3.94
CA ASP A 52 8.46 5.47 -3.00
C ASP A 52 8.93 5.49 -1.54
N LEU A 53 10.15 5.02 -1.25
CA LEU A 53 10.68 5.00 0.12
C LEU A 53 10.73 6.38 0.74
N SER A 54 11.01 7.45 -0.02
CA SER A 54 11.04 8.81 0.51
C SER A 54 9.67 9.25 1.04
N MET A 55 8.60 8.96 0.28
CA MET A 55 7.22 9.20 0.70
C MET A 55 6.88 8.37 1.95
N ILE A 56 7.28 7.09 1.96
CA ILE A 56 7.05 6.18 3.09
C ILE A 56 7.76 6.67 4.36
N LEU A 57 9.03 7.09 4.25
CA LEU A 57 9.81 7.63 5.36
C LEU A 57 9.20 8.93 5.90
N PHE A 58 8.69 9.79 5.02
CA PHE A 58 7.99 11.00 5.44
C PHE A 58 6.68 10.68 6.18
N SER A 59 5.87 9.74 5.66
CA SER A 59 4.66 9.27 6.32
C SER A 59 4.94 8.61 7.67
N LEU A 60 6.05 7.89 7.78
CA LEU A 60 6.56 7.30 9.02
C LEU A 60 6.80 8.34 10.11
N ILE A 61 7.48 9.44 9.76
CA ILE A 61 7.80 10.52 10.70
C ILE A 61 6.50 11.18 11.19
N LEU A 62 5.60 11.53 10.27
CA LEU A 62 4.31 12.15 10.62
C LEU A 62 3.47 11.26 11.53
N LEU A 63 3.37 9.97 11.22
CA LEU A 63 2.66 9.03 12.07
C LEU A 63 3.31 8.88 13.43
N GLY A 64 4.65 8.77 13.49
CA GLY A 64 5.38 8.69 14.75
C GLY A 64 5.05 9.87 15.66
N LEU A 65 4.94 11.08 15.09
CA LEU A 65 4.50 12.27 15.83
C LEU A 65 3.05 12.15 16.30
N ILE A 66 2.12 11.77 15.43
CA ILE A 66 0.69 11.59 15.81
C ILE A 66 0.56 10.57 16.94
N PHE A 67 1.21 9.41 16.82
CA PHE A 67 1.17 8.37 17.84
C PHE A 67 1.85 8.81 19.13
N PHE A 68 2.95 9.56 19.06
CA PHE A 68 3.57 10.14 20.25
C PHE A 68 2.56 10.97 21.04
N PHE A 69 1.81 11.86 20.36
CA PHE A 69 0.77 12.66 21.01
C PHE A 69 -0.41 11.84 21.53
N LEU A 70 -0.86 10.83 20.77
CA LEU A 70 -2.00 9.98 21.18
C LEU A 70 -1.66 8.99 22.31
N SER A 71 -0.41 8.53 22.38
CA SER A 71 0.01 7.50 23.34
C SER A 71 0.09 8.00 24.78
N ASN A 72 0.29 9.31 24.98
CA ASN A 72 0.40 9.91 26.31
C ASN A 72 -0.92 9.85 27.12
N ASN A 73 -2.04 9.44 26.52
CA ASN A 73 -3.36 9.43 27.17
C ASN A 73 -3.90 8.02 27.55
N LYS A 74 -3.16 6.92 27.33
CA LYS A 74 -3.72 5.53 27.36
C LYS A 74 -3.54 4.72 28.66
N GLN A 75 -3.51 5.33 29.85
CA GLN A 75 -3.43 4.53 31.09
C GLN A 75 -4.74 3.76 31.43
N GLU A 76 -5.87 4.06 30.80
CA GLU A 76 -7.19 3.53 31.19
C GLU A 76 -7.60 2.15 30.58
N ASP A 77 -6.89 1.62 29.57
CA ASP A 77 -7.44 0.53 28.73
C ASP A 77 -7.72 -0.81 29.45
N ILE A 78 -6.96 -1.20 30.50
CA ILE A 78 -7.15 -2.53 31.15
C ILE A 78 -8.51 -2.61 31.85
N VAL A 79 -8.93 -1.51 32.48
CA VAL A 79 -10.21 -1.43 33.21
C VAL A 79 -11.35 -1.52 32.21
N VAL A 80 -11.22 -0.86 31.05
CA VAL A 80 -12.19 -0.91 29.95
C VAL A 80 -12.29 -2.33 29.37
N PHE A 81 -11.16 -3.02 29.15
CA PHE A 81 -11.17 -4.39 28.64
C PHE A 81 -11.87 -5.37 29.58
N LYS A 82 -11.63 -5.28 30.90
CA LYS A 82 -12.30 -6.11 31.90
C LYS A 82 -13.81 -5.83 31.97
N LYS A 83 -14.21 -4.56 31.94
CA LYS A 83 -15.62 -4.15 31.96
C LYS A 83 -16.43 -4.71 30.78
N ASN A 84 -15.79 -4.89 29.64
CA ASN A 84 -16.44 -5.30 28.40
C ASN A 84 -16.24 -6.79 28.06
N TRP A 85 -15.72 -7.60 29.00
CA TRP A 85 -15.44 -9.02 28.75
C TRP A 85 -16.70 -9.86 28.56
N ASP A 86 -17.73 -9.59 29.37
CA ASP A 86 -18.97 -10.36 29.40
C ASP A 86 -19.90 -10.08 28.21
N LEU A 87 -19.55 -9.08 27.38
CA LEU A 87 -20.28 -8.76 26.16
C LEU A 87 -20.12 -9.88 25.12
N SER A 88 -21.16 -10.14 24.34
CA SER A 88 -21.09 -11.04 23.18
C SER A 88 -20.16 -10.48 22.09
N LEU A 89 -19.64 -11.34 21.21
CA LEU A 89 -18.76 -10.93 20.10
C LEU A 89 -19.38 -9.81 19.23
N LYS A 90 -20.70 -9.88 18.99
CA LYS A 90 -21.45 -8.88 18.24
C LYS A 90 -21.45 -7.52 18.94
N GLU A 91 -21.69 -7.50 20.25
CA GLU A 91 -21.67 -6.26 21.05
C GLU A 91 -20.28 -5.67 21.11
N ARG A 92 -19.23 -6.50 21.21
CA ARG A 92 -17.84 -6.06 21.15
C ARG A 92 -17.49 -5.47 19.79
N PHE A 93 -17.98 -6.05 18.69
CA PHE A 93 -17.82 -5.49 17.35
C PHE A 93 -18.50 -4.11 17.24
N LEU A 94 -19.73 -3.97 17.71
CA LEU A 94 -20.43 -2.67 17.71
C LEU A 94 -19.72 -1.62 18.57
N PHE A 95 -19.19 -2.03 19.72
CA PHE A 95 -18.40 -1.15 20.58
C PHE A 95 -17.12 -0.71 19.88
N PHE A 96 -16.38 -1.64 19.27
CA PHE A 96 -15.20 -1.35 18.46
C PHE A 96 -15.53 -0.36 17.33
N VAL A 97 -16.68 -0.55 16.66
CA VAL A 97 -17.11 0.34 15.60
C VAL A 97 -17.33 1.76 16.08
N LYS A 98 -18.01 1.91 17.22
CA LYS A 98 -18.29 3.20 17.83
C LYS A 98 -17.02 3.89 18.34
N ASP A 99 -16.15 3.15 19.02
CA ASP A 99 -14.92 3.69 19.62
C ASP A 99 -13.90 4.09 18.55
N SER A 100 -13.76 3.25 17.53
CA SER A 100 -12.87 3.54 16.42
C SER A 100 -13.44 4.53 15.42
N PHE A 101 -14.72 4.93 15.53
CA PHE A 101 -15.38 5.79 14.55
C PHE A 101 -14.62 7.10 14.32
N TYR A 102 -14.18 7.79 15.38
CA TYR A 102 -13.45 9.05 15.25
C TYR A 102 -12.08 8.88 14.61
N LEU A 103 -11.31 7.87 15.02
CA LEU A 103 -9.98 7.61 14.44
C LEU A 103 -10.10 7.19 12.98
N ASN A 104 -11.07 6.32 12.67
CA ASN A 104 -11.34 5.89 11.30
C ASN A 104 -11.87 7.03 10.45
N PHE A 105 -12.75 7.89 10.99
CA PHE A 105 -13.21 9.09 10.31
C PHE A 105 -12.05 10.04 10.02
N LEU A 106 -11.15 10.23 10.99
CA LEU A 106 -9.99 11.11 10.81
C LEU A 106 -8.98 10.55 9.80
N LEU A 107 -8.71 9.23 9.83
CA LEU A 107 -7.94 8.55 8.80
C LEU A 107 -8.65 8.67 7.44
N LEU A 108 -9.94 8.36 7.38
CA LEU A 108 -10.74 8.47 6.16
C LEU A 108 -10.85 9.92 5.67
N ASN A 109 -10.65 10.97 6.49
CA ASN A 109 -10.58 12.36 6.02
C ASN A 109 -9.15 12.74 5.57
N LEU A 110 -8.10 12.30 6.28
CA LEU A 110 -6.72 12.56 5.88
C LEU A 110 -6.37 11.88 4.55
N PHE A 111 -6.81 10.62 4.40
CA PHE A 111 -6.71 9.90 3.15
C PHE A 111 -7.81 10.35 2.21
N GLY A 112 -9.05 10.44 2.66
CA GLY A 112 -10.20 10.86 1.86
C GLY A 112 -10.10 12.25 1.27
N ILE A 113 -9.40 13.24 1.80
CA ILE A 113 -9.29 14.54 1.10
C ILE A 113 -8.31 14.45 -0.09
N ARG A 114 -7.21 13.70 0.07
CA ARG A 114 -6.29 13.38 -1.03
C ARG A 114 -6.95 12.42 -2.02
N GLU A 115 -7.71 11.47 -1.50
CA GLU A 115 -8.47 10.44 -2.21
C GLU A 115 -9.82 10.96 -2.72
N LEU A 116 -10.38 12.09 -2.31
CA LEU A 116 -11.65 12.65 -2.82
C LEU A 116 -11.39 13.44 -4.09
N ASN A 117 -10.26 14.15 -4.14
CA ASN A 117 -9.67 14.61 -5.40
C ASN A 117 -9.30 13.43 -6.33
N PHE A 118 -9.13 12.24 -5.78
CA PHE A 118 -8.86 11.00 -6.51
C PHE A 118 -10.14 10.24 -6.90
N ILE A 119 -11.19 10.25 -6.06
CA ILE A 119 -12.54 9.70 -6.31
C ILE A 119 -13.23 10.54 -7.39
N TYR A 120 -13.05 11.85 -7.39
CA TYR A 120 -13.45 12.71 -8.52
C TYR A 120 -12.73 12.35 -9.84
N LYS A 121 -11.54 11.72 -9.75
CA LYS A 121 -10.80 11.20 -10.90
C LYS A 121 -11.11 9.73 -11.20
N PHE A 122 -11.70 8.97 -10.28
CA PHE A 122 -12.14 7.61 -10.53
C PHE A 122 -13.31 7.65 -11.50
N ARG A 123 -13.06 7.10 -12.71
CA ARG A 123 -14.08 6.98 -13.76
C ARG A 123 -14.76 5.62 -13.75
N ASN A 124 -14.22 4.65 -13.00
CA ASN A 124 -14.64 3.26 -13.05
C ASN A 124 -15.13 2.81 -11.66
N GLU A 125 -16.37 2.32 -11.62
CA GLU A 125 -17.02 1.78 -10.42
C GLU A 125 -16.22 0.62 -9.81
N TRP A 126 -15.48 -0.13 -10.63
CA TRP A 126 -14.66 -1.25 -10.17
C TRP A 126 -13.54 -0.80 -9.22
N GLU A 127 -12.90 0.34 -9.51
CA GLU A 127 -11.80 0.87 -8.69
C GLU A 127 -12.31 1.29 -7.30
N ILE A 128 -13.49 1.93 -7.25
CA ILE A 128 -14.18 2.31 -6.01
C ILE A 128 -14.59 1.07 -5.21
N ASN A 129 -15.22 0.09 -5.85
CA ASN A 129 -15.63 -1.15 -5.20
C ASN A 129 -14.44 -1.91 -4.61
N HIS A 130 -13.32 -1.97 -5.34
CA HIS A 130 -12.10 -2.59 -4.85
C HIS A 130 -11.58 -1.90 -3.57
N PHE A 131 -11.55 -0.56 -3.57
CA PHE A 131 -11.13 0.21 -2.39
C PHE A 131 -12.07 0.00 -1.19
N ILE A 132 -13.40 -0.01 -1.41
CA ILE A 132 -14.38 -0.25 -0.35
C ILE A 132 -14.22 -1.66 0.24
N ILE A 133 -14.12 -2.70 -0.62
CA ILE A 133 -13.93 -4.08 -0.17
C ILE A 133 -12.65 -4.18 0.66
N LEU A 134 -11.59 -3.56 0.19
CA LEU A 134 -10.30 -3.60 0.86
C LEU A 134 -10.32 -2.88 2.21
N TYR A 135 -11.01 -1.74 2.28
CA TYR A 135 -11.26 -1.03 3.53
C TYR A 135 -12.03 -1.90 4.53
N ILE A 136 -13.07 -2.62 4.08
CA ILE A 136 -13.83 -3.56 4.92
C ILE A 136 -12.94 -4.70 5.42
N ILE A 137 -12.12 -5.30 4.55
CA ILE A 137 -11.19 -6.39 4.94
C ILE A 137 -10.22 -5.91 6.02
N ILE A 138 -9.63 -4.72 5.84
CA ILE A 138 -8.70 -4.13 6.80
C ILE A 138 -9.40 -3.87 8.14
N TYR A 139 -10.62 -3.36 8.09
CA TYR A 139 -11.43 -3.11 9.27
C TYR A 139 -11.71 -4.39 10.07
N LEU A 140 -12.09 -5.46 9.38
CA LEU A 140 -12.33 -6.77 9.97
C LEU A 140 -11.04 -7.35 10.56
N PHE A 141 -9.92 -7.23 9.86
CA PHE A 141 -8.63 -7.68 10.38
C PHE A 141 -8.25 -6.92 11.65
N ARG A 142 -8.43 -5.60 11.68
CA ARG A 142 -8.17 -4.78 12.87
C ARG A 142 -9.03 -5.23 14.05
N PHE A 143 -10.32 -5.49 13.83
CA PHE A 143 -11.19 -6.03 14.87
C PHE A 143 -10.71 -7.39 15.40
N ILE A 144 -10.32 -8.31 14.51
CA ILE A 144 -9.76 -9.62 14.89
C ILE A 144 -8.49 -9.42 15.73
N TYR A 145 -7.63 -8.50 15.32
CA TYR A 145 -6.40 -8.20 16.04
C TYR A 145 -6.66 -7.62 17.44
N ASP A 146 -7.62 -6.70 17.57
CA ASP A 146 -8.04 -6.17 18.87
C ASP A 146 -8.58 -7.28 19.79
N GLU A 147 -9.31 -8.26 19.26
CA GLU A 147 -9.75 -9.43 20.03
C GLU A 147 -8.56 -10.30 20.45
N ILE A 148 -7.56 -10.50 19.59
CA ILE A 148 -6.32 -11.21 19.96
C ILE A 148 -5.60 -10.47 21.10
N ILE A 149 -5.45 -9.14 21.00
CA ILE A 149 -4.84 -8.33 22.08
C ILE A 149 -5.66 -8.44 23.37
N ARG A 150 -6.99 -8.36 23.28
CA ARG A 150 -7.89 -8.47 24.44
C ARG A 150 -7.70 -9.81 25.14
N HIS A 151 -7.75 -10.91 24.38
CA HIS A 151 -7.54 -12.26 24.90
C HIS A 151 -6.15 -12.42 25.53
N TYR A 152 -5.11 -11.92 24.88
CA TYR A 152 -3.75 -11.93 25.43
C TYR A 152 -3.67 -11.16 26.75
N THR A 153 -4.22 -9.94 26.76
CA THR A 153 -4.12 -9.02 27.90
C THR A 153 -4.86 -9.55 29.12
N LEU A 154 -6.03 -10.15 28.92
CA LEU A 154 -6.82 -10.73 30.01
C LEU A 154 -6.23 -12.06 30.49
N GLY A 155 -5.75 -12.90 29.58
CA GLY A 155 -5.13 -14.19 29.92
C GLY A 155 -3.80 -14.04 30.68
N HIS A 156 -3.01 -13.02 30.37
CA HIS A 156 -1.70 -12.81 30.99
C HIS A 156 -1.68 -11.65 32.00
N ASN A 157 -2.78 -10.92 32.15
CA ASN A 157 -2.90 -9.69 32.94
C ASN A 157 -1.76 -8.68 32.63
N LYS A 158 -1.34 -8.62 31.35
CA LYS A 158 -0.24 -7.79 30.84
C LYS A 158 -0.66 -7.15 29.52
N LYS A 159 -0.45 -5.84 29.36
CA LYS A 159 -0.67 -5.17 28.07
C LYS A 159 0.37 -5.65 27.05
N LEU A 160 -0.06 -5.83 25.80
CA LEU A 160 0.89 -5.92 24.70
C LEU A 160 1.69 -4.61 24.61
N PRO A 161 2.99 -4.66 24.25
CA PRO A 161 3.76 -3.46 24.02
C PRO A 161 3.09 -2.57 22.95
N ILE A 162 2.97 -1.26 23.23
CA ILE A 162 2.41 -0.23 22.33
C ILE A 162 3.00 -0.33 20.92
N PHE A 163 4.25 -0.78 20.83
CA PHE A 163 4.96 -1.05 19.60
C PHE A 163 4.18 -1.93 18.62
N HIS A 164 3.63 -3.07 19.06
CA HIS A 164 2.95 -4.00 18.15
C HIS A 164 1.66 -3.40 17.59
N ASP A 165 0.87 -2.76 18.45
CA ASP A 165 -0.32 -2.02 18.05
C ASP A 165 0.01 -0.93 17.00
N THR A 166 1.08 -0.17 17.26
CA THR A 166 1.55 0.88 16.36
C THR A 166 2.02 0.32 15.01
N MET A 167 2.76 -0.81 15.00
CA MET A 167 3.24 -1.45 13.78
C MET A 167 2.11 -1.95 12.89
N ILE A 168 1.00 -2.43 13.45
CA ILE A 168 -0.15 -2.87 12.66
C ILE A 168 -0.86 -1.68 12.02
N HIS A 169 -1.16 -0.65 12.79
CA HIS A 169 -1.74 0.59 12.24
C HIS A 169 -0.84 1.20 11.17
N PHE A 170 0.46 1.15 11.39
CA PHE A 170 1.46 1.61 10.44
C PHE A 170 1.45 0.78 9.14
N SER A 171 1.43 -0.55 9.25
CA SER A 171 1.39 -1.46 8.10
C SER A 171 0.16 -1.20 7.23
N PHE A 172 -0.99 -0.97 7.87
CA PHE A 172 -2.21 -0.60 7.17
C PHE A 172 -2.12 0.74 6.45
N LEU A 173 -1.54 1.75 7.12
CA LEU A 173 -1.37 3.05 6.50
C LEU A 173 -0.52 2.96 5.23
N LEU A 174 0.63 2.29 5.34
CA LEU A 174 1.54 2.12 4.21
C LEU A 174 0.85 1.41 3.06
N TYR A 175 0.10 0.37 3.36
CA TYR A 175 -0.63 -0.39 2.37
C TYR A 175 -1.59 0.51 1.56
N PHE A 176 -2.40 1.34 2.22
CA PHE A 176 -3.27 2.31 1.54
C PHE A 176 -2.50 3.32 0.70
N LEU A 177 -1.43 3.90 1.26
CA LEU A 177 -0.60 4.88 0.56
C LEU A 177 -0.01 4.32 -0.73
N ILE A 178 0.46 3.08 -0.68
CA ILE A 178 1.12 2.41 -1.79
C ILE A 178 0.12 2.04 -2.87
N ILE A 179 -1.06 1.54 -2.49
CA ILE A 179 -2.11 1.23 -3.46
C ILE A 179 -2.64 2.50 -4.11
N GLY A 180 -2.97 3.54 -3.33
CA GLY A 180 -3.41 4.82 -3.88
C GLY A 180 -2.38 5.39 -4.86
N LYS A 181 -1.09 5.38 -4.48
CA LYS A 181 0.01 5.78 -5.37
C LYS A 181 0.09 4.92 -6.64
N THR A 182 -0.10 3.61 -6.52
CA THR A 182 -0.08 2.69 -7.68
C THR A 182 -1.15 3.03 -8.71
N TYR A 183 -2.37 3.30 -8.26
CA TYR A 183 -3.44 3.73 -9.15
C TYR A 183 -3.17 5.13 -9.73
N ILE A 184 -2.57 6.06 -8.97
CA ILE A 184 -2.12 7.34 -9.51
C ILE A 184 -1.14 7.12 -10.67
N ASP A 185 -0.10 6.31 -10.47
CA ASP A 185 0.93 6.04 -11.47
C ASP A 185 0.34 5.41 -12.74
N TYR A 186 -0.54 4.42 -12.57
CA TYR A 186 -1.28 3.81 -13.67
C TYR A 186 -2.07 4.86 -14.48
N ARG A 187 -2.79 5.76 -13.79
CA ARG A 187 -3.61 6.78 -14.46
C ARG A 187 -2.76 7.82 -15.17
N GLU A 188 -1.63 8.22 -14.60
CA GLU A 188 -0.72 9.16 -15.26
C GLU A 188 -0.22 8.63 -16.60
N ILE A 189 -0.02 7.30 -16.71
CA ILE A 189 0.35 6.64 -17.96
C ILE A 189 -0.82 6.53 -18.93
N ILE A 190 -1.99 6.04 -18.48
CA ILE A 190 -3.17 5.86 -19.34
C ILE A 190 -3.72 7.17 -19.89
N ASP A 191 -3.64 8.24 -19.10
CA ASP A 191 -4.03 9.60 -19.50
C ASP A 191 -2.94 10.30 -20.34
N ASN A 192 -1.81 9.62 -20.59
CA ASN A 192 -0.66 10.15 -21.33
C ASN A 192 -0.16 11.49 -20.74
N LYS A 193 -0.19 11.59 -19.40
CA LYS A 193 0.31 12.75 -18.63
C LYS A 193 1.80 12.62 -18.33
N THR A 194 2.33 11.40 -18.30
CA THR A 194 3.77 11.16 -18.19
C THR A 194 4.47 11.52 -19.48
N LYS A 195 5.53 12.33 -19.37
CA LYS A 195 6.38 12.78 -20.49
C LYS A 195 7.41 11.74 -20.95
N ASN A 196 7.39 10.52 -20.42
CA ASN A 196 8.40 9.51 -20.72
C ASN A 196 8.17 8.96 -22.13
N GLN A 197 8.56 9.75 -23.13
CA GLN A 197 8.50 9.38 -24.53
C GLN A 197 9.74 8.58 -24.89
N ILE A 198 9.69 7.27 -24.67
CA ILE A 198 10.79 6.39 -25.01
C ILE A 198 10.71 6.00 -26.48
N SER A 199 11.85 6.05 -27.17
CA SER A 199 11.99 5.50 -28.52
C SER A 199 13.27 4.72 -28.68
N PHE A 200 13.21 3.63 -29.44
CA PHE A 200 14.37 2.79 -29.73
C PHE A 200 14.18 2.00 -31.02
N GLN A 201 15.24 1.31 -31.46
CA GLN A 201 15.26 0.54 -32.69
C GLN A 201 15.49 -0.95 -32.41
N ILE A 202 14.65 -1.82 -32.97
CA ILE A 202 14.80 -3.28 -33.00
C ILE A 202 14.61 -3.75 -34.43
N GLU A 203 15.52 -4.59 -34.96
CA GLU A 203 15.39 -5.19 -36.30
C GLU A 203 15.01 -4.18 -37.42
N ASN A 204 15.64 -3.00 -37.40
CA ASN A 204 15.37 -1.88 -38.31
C ASN A 204 13.99 -1.21 -38.18
N LYS A 205 13.17 -1.59 -37.20
CA LYS A 205 11.93 -0.91 -36.84
C LYS A 205 12.17 0.05 -35.68
N ILE A 206 11.63 1.25 -35.79
CA ILE A 206 11.61 2.22 -34.69
C ILE A 206 10.35 1.97 -33.88
N ILE A 207 10.53 1.60 -32.61
CA ILE A 207 9.47 1.52 -31.62
C ILE A 207 9.48 2.83 -30.85
N LYS A 208 8.31 3.48 -30.75
CA LYS A 208 8.17 4.75 -30.04
C LYS A 208 6.89 4.72 -29.23
N SER A 209 6.98 5.19 -27.98
CA SER A 209 5.78 5.42 -27.17
C SER A 209 4.97 6.58 -27.72
N ASP A 210 3.66 6.38 -27.84
CA ASP A 210 2.70 7.41 -28.23
C ASP A 210 1.40 7.26 -27.43
N LYS A 211 0.35 7.99 -27.82
CA LYS A 211 -0.96 7.97 -27.12
C LYS A 211 -1.66 6.61 -27.13
N THR A 212 -1.27 5.72 -28.05
CA THR A 212 -1.86 4.39 -28.25
C THR A 212 -0.95 3.28 -27.79
N PHE A 213 0.36 3.47 -27.88
CA PHE A 213 1.39 2.53 -27.48
C PHE A 213 2.17 3.10 -26.30
N LEU A 214 1.72 2.76 -25.09
CA LEU A 214 2.17 3.40 -23.86
C LEU A 214 3.40 2.69 -23.31
N PHE A 215 4.41 3.45 -22.90
CA PHE A 215 5.51 2.90 -22.08
C PHE A 215 5.02 2.75 -20.64
N ILE A 216 5.03 1.52 -20.12
CA ILE A 216 4.50 1.22 -18.78
C ILE A 216 5.59 0.97 -17.73
N GLY A 217 6.83 0.69 -18.16
CA GLY A 217 7.94 0.48 -17.24
C GLY A 217 9.12 -0.24 -17.87
N GLN A 218 10.24 -0.27 -17.15
CA GLN A 218 11.43 -1.03 -17.53
C GLN A 218 12.04 -1.72 -16.31
N THR A 219 12.56 -2.92 -16.53
CA THR A 219 13.47 -3.63 -15.64
C THR A 219 14.90 -3.51 -16.18
N LYS A 220 15.87 -4.15 -15.52
CA LYS A 220 17.25 -4.26 -16.00
C LYS A 220 17.33 -4.99 -17.33
N ASN A 221 16.41 -5.94 -17.57
CA ASN A 221 16.48 -6.84 -18.72
C ASN A 221 15.39 -6.56 -19.76
N TYR A 222 14.29 -5.88 -19.41
CA TYR A 222 13.13 -5.74 -20.27
C TYR A 222 12.55 -4.32 -20.27
N ILE A 223 11.95 -3.95 -21.39
CA ILE A 223 11.13 -2.74 -21.56
C ILE A 223 9.70 -3.18 -21.88
N PHE A 224 8.72 -2.61 -21.19
CA PHE A 224 7.32 -2.98 -21.30
C PHE A 224 6.51 -1.86 -21.95
N PHE A 225 5.68 -2.25 -22.93
CA PHE A 225 4.71 -1.39 -23.58
C PHE A 225 3.31 -1.98 -23.51
N HIS A 226 2.31 -1.12 -23.48
CA HIS A 226 0.90 -1.47 -23.56
C HIS A 226 0.24 -0.82 -24.79
N ASP A 227 -0.27 -1.64 -25.70
CA ASP A 227 -1.10 -1.18 -26.81
C ASP A 227 -2.54 -1.01 -26.31
N LYS A 228 -2.97 0.24 -26.12
CA LYS A 228 -4.29 0.62 -25.58
C LYS A 228 -5.44 0.20 -26.50
N ILE A 229 -5.19 0.09 -27.81
CA ILE A 229 -6.22 -0.28 -28.80
C ILE A 229 -6.41 -1.80 -28.78
N LYS A 230 -5.30 -2.54 -28.86
CA LYS A 230 -5.32 -4.00 -28.95
C LYS A 230 -5.42 -4.68 -27.58
N LYS A 231 -5.21 -3.93 -26.49
CA LYS A 231 -5.10 -4.45 -25.12
C LYS A 231 -4.06 -5.57 -25.00
N VAL A 232 -2.93 -5.41 -25.68
CA VAL A 232 -1.81 -6.36 -25.62
C VAL A 232 -0.55 -5.66 -25.14
N ASN A 233 0.26 -6.38 -24.38
CA ASN A 233 1.54 -5.86 -23.94
C ASN A 233 2.66 -6.38 -24.84
N SER A 234 3.59 -5.50 -25.18
CA SER A 234 4.80 -5.84 -25.91
C SER A 234 5.98 -5.76 -24.95
N ILE A 235 6.78 -6.81 -24.93
CA ILE A 235 7.93 -6.95 -24.04
C ILE A 235 9.16 -7.06 -24.91
N TYR A 236 10.13 -6.18 -24.68
CA TYR A 236 11.36 -6.12 -25.44
C TYR A 236 12.56 -6.36 -24.53
N LYS A 237 13.46 -7.24 -24.93
CA LYS A 237 14.72 -7.43 -24.20
C LYS A 237 15.64 -6.25 -24.47
N ILE A 238 16.20 -5.68 -23.42
CA ILE A 238 17.15 -4.56 -23.53
C ILE A 238 18.38 -4.94 -24.34
N SER A 239 18.80 -6.22 -24.33
CA SER A 239 19.90 -6.73 -25.15
C SER A 239 19.71 -6.53 -26.65
N ASP A 240 18.46 -6.48 -27.11
CA ASP A 240 18.12 -6.49 -28.54
C ASP A 240 17.90 -5.05 -29.06
N ILE A 241 17.90 -4.08 -28.14
CA ILE A 241 17.57 -2.68 -28.40
C ILE A 241 18.80 -1.90 -28.85
N LYS A 242 18.62 -1.08 -29.90
CA LYS A 242 19.60 -0.09 -30.38
C LYS A 242 19.04 1.32 -30.22
N ASN A 243 19.91 2.29 -29.97
CA ASN A 243 19.58 3.73 -29.98
C ASN A 243 18.41 4.12 -29.04
N LEU A 244 18.43 3.66 -27.79
CA LEU A 244 17.44 4.05 -26.78
C LEU A 244 17.53 5.56 -26.49
N LYS A 245 16.40 6.26 -26.60
CA LYS A 245 16.24 7.68 -26.27
C LYS A 245 15.12 7.81 -25.23
N GLU A 246 15.43 8.46 -24.11
CA GLU A 246 14.51 8.81 -23.02
C GLU A 246 14.08 10.29 -23.07
#